data_AF-A0A536P8Y5-F1
#
_entry.id   AF-A0A536P8Y5-F1
#
_cell.length_a   1.000
_cell.length_b   1.000
_cell.length_c   1.000
_cell.angle_alpha   90.00
_cell.angle_beta   90.00
_cell.angle_gamma   90.00
#
_symmetry.space_group_name_H-M   'P 1'
#
loop_
_entity.id
_entity.type
_entity.pdbx_description
1 polymer ?
#
loop_
_entity_poly.entity_id
_entity_poly.type
_entity_poly.pdbx_seq_one_letter_code
_entity_poly.pdbx_strand_id
1 'polypeptide(L)'
;MPCQTDPTGDAKLEADGLIGANQPKLDITGSSVNLDPKNPTRLDVRLQVANLSSLPKTTDGIPEAYVDYLTSWNYHIPGNTQANYDSTGNIYYAYLEVNTATGAVTAFDGNTCTIASTHPKYLVYPGQKPIQSHVDTSHGVIDLYVPLGDVGSPPVGATLYSVTAHTVSQAAPAGPFTCTTRDANGNNQDPSGQVFNVYDKSAAYTSILSAKS
;
A
#
# COMPACT_ATOMS: atom_id res chain seq x y z
N MET A 1 14.14 11.23 5.76
CA MET A 1 14.89 9.95 5.77
C MET A 1 15.04 9.41 4.36
N PRO A 2 16.19 8.81 4.00
CA PRO A 2 16.38 8.20 2.69
C PRO A 2 15.48 6.98 2.53
N CYS A 3 15.02 6.72 1.31
CA CYS A 3 14.30 5.48 0.98
C CYS A 3 15.20 4.26 1.20
N GLN A 4 14.61 3.18 1.70
CA GLN A 4 15.19 1.85 1.56
C GLN A 4 15.15 1.48 0.08
N THR A 5 16.28 1.04 -0.45
CA THR A 5 16.43 0.73 -1.88
C THR A 5 15.81 -0.61 -2.21
N ASP A 6 15.28 -0.69 -3.42
CA ASP A 6 14.79 -1.91 -4.02
C ASP A 6 15.54 -2.16 -5.34
N PRO A 7 15.78 -3.42 -5.76
CA PRO A 7 16.39 -3.69 -7.05
C PRO A 7 15.58 -3.05 -8.18
N THR A 8 16.26 -2.67 -9.25
CA THR A 8 15.58 -2.23 -10.48
C THR A 8 15.41 -3.43 -11.41
N GLY A 9 14.34 -3.48 -12.20
CA GLY A 9 14.20 -4.45 -13.29
C GLY A 9 13.39 -5.70 -12.97
N ASP A 10 12.70 -5.72 -11.83
CA ASP A 10 11.99 -6.88 -11.28
C ASP A 10 10.46 -6.74 -11.18
N ALA A 11 9.88 -5.58 -11.54
CA ALA A 11 8.44 -5.44 -11.66
C ALA A 11 7.86 -6.23 -12.84
N LYS A 12 7.30 -7.41 -12.58
CA LYS A 12 6.84 -8.34 -13.62
C LYS A 12 5.46 -8.87 -13.28
N LEU A 13 4.58 -8.91 -14.30
CA LEU A 13 3.35 -9.66 -14.16
C LEU A 13 3.66 -11.16 -14.13
N GLU A 14 3.40 -11.81 -13.00
CA GLU A 14 3.52 -13.25 -12.81
C GLU A 14 2.14 -13.87 -12.66
N ALA A 15 1.46 -14.10 -13.78
CA ALA A 15 0.09 -14.60 -13.82
C ALA A 15 -0.09 -15.64 -14.92
N ASP A 16 -1.12 -16.49 -14.79
CA ASP A 16 -1.53 -17.48 -15.79
C ASP A 16 -0.39 -18.41 -16.28
N GLY A 17 0.57 -18.70 -15.40
CA GLY A 17 1.72 -19.56 -15.69
C GLY A 17 2.81 -18.90 -16.54
N LEU A 18 2.78 -17.58 -16.69
CA LEU A 18 3.76 -16.80 -17.45
C LEU A 18 4.47 -15.78 -16.53
N ILE A 19 5.72 -15.47 -16.87
CA ILE A 19 6.49 -14.38 -16.28
C ILE A 19 6.67 -13.32 -17.37
N GLY A 20 6.11 -12.13 -17.13
CA GLY A 20 6.21 -10.98 -18.02
C GLY A 20 7.59 -10.33 -18.06
N ALA A 21 7.75 -9.36 -18.95
CA ALA A 21 8.89 -8.45 -18.94
C ALA A 21 8.77 -7.43 -17.80
N ASN A 22 9.88 -6.76 -17.48
CA ASN A 22 9.86 -5.66 -16.51
C ASN A 22 8.90 -4.54 -16.95
N GLN A 23 8.22 -3.93 -15.98
CA GLN A 23 7.33 -2.79 -16.13
C GLN A 23 7.88 -1.59 -15.36
N PRO A 24 8.72 -0.74 -15.97
CA PRO A 24 9.39 0.36 -15.27
C PRO A 24 8.46 1.38 -14.58
N LYS A 25 7.19 1.45 -15.01
CA LYS A 25 6.16 2.30 -14.37
C LYS A 25 5.62 1.73 -13.06
N LEU A 26 5.85 0.44 -12.82
CA LEU A 26 5.42 -0.32 -11.66
C LEU A 26 6.62 -0.80 -10.80
N ASP A 27 7.83 -0.49 -11.24
CA ASP A 27 9.12 -0.85 -10.64
C ASP A 27 9.45 0.13 -9.52
N ILE A 28 9.26 -0.31 -8.29
CA ILE A 28 9.63 0.39 -7.07
C ILE A 28 11.15 0.28 -6.95
N THR A 29 11.80 1.42 -6.73
CA THR A 29 13.26 1.50 -6.52
C THR A 29 13.59 1.98 -5.12
N GLY A 30 12.58 2.44 -4.39
CA GLY A 30 12.69 2.63 -2.96
C GLY A 30 11.41 3.00 -2.26
N SER A 31 11.40 2.82 -0.94
CA SER A 31 10.28 3.15 -0.07
C SER A 31 10.76 3.72 1.26
N SER A 32 9.99 4.66 1.82
CA SER A 32 10.15 5.08 3.22
C SER A 32 8.81 5.37 3.86
N VAL A 33 8.67 5.05 5.15
CA VAL A 33 7.56 5.52 5.98
C VAL A 33 8.14 6.25 7.18
N ASN A 34 7.78 7.52 7.36
CA ASN A 34 8.19 8.30 8.52
C ASN A 34 7.12 9.31 8.92
N LEU A 35 7.31 10.05 10.02
CA LEU A 35 6.48 11.23 10.29
C LEU A 35 6.68 12.28 9.21
N ASP A 36 5.57 12.89 8.76
CA ASP A 36 5.61 13.99 7.80
C ASP A 36 6.32 15.19 8.46
N PRO A 37 7.48 15.65 7.93
CA PRO A 37 8.26 16.72 8.53
C PRO A 37 7.54 18.09 8.46
N LYS A 38 6.55 18.23 7.56
CA LYS A 38 5.72 19.44 7.43
C LYS A 38 4.48 19.37 8.31
N ASN A 39 4.01 18.18 8.67
CA ASN A 39 2.88 17.97 9.55
C ASN A 39 3.02 16.67 10.38
N PRO A 40 3.59 16.74 11.60
CA PRO A 40 3.90 15.55 12.40
C PRO A 40 2.67 14.84 12.98
N THR A 41 1.45 15.26 12.62
CA THR A 41 0.22 14.52 12.93
C THR A 41 -0.11 13.45 11.88
N ARG A 42 0.76 13.28 10.87
CA ARG A 42 0.63 12.31 9.78
C ARG A 42 1.94 11.56 9.56
N LEU A 43 1.83 10.38 8.95
CA LEU A 43 2.95 9.73 8.27
C LEU A 43 3.06 10.30 6.85
N ASP A 44 4.29 10.42 6.38
CA ASP A 44 4.68 10.52 4.97
C ASP A 44 5.14 9.12 4.53
N VAL A 45 4.32 8.48 3.71
CA VAL A 45 4.61 7.20 3.04
C VAL A 45 5.08 7.52 1.63
N ARG A 46 6.36 7.35 1.37
CA ARG A 46 6.99 7.67 0.11
C ARG A 46 7.36 6.40 -0.65
N LEU A 47 7.00 6.37 -1.93
CA LEU A 47 7.48 5.41 -2.91
C LEU A 47 8.30 6.15 -3.98
N GLN A 48 9.39 5.51 -4.42
CA GLN A 48 10.17 5.93 -5.56
C GLN A 48 10.04 4.87 -6.66
N VAL A 49 9.72 5.30 -7.86
CA VAL A 49 9.37 4.45 -9.01
C VAL A 49 10.38 4.69 -10.13
N ALA A 50 10.88 3.62 -10.75
CA ALA A 50 11.96 3.66 -11.74
C ALA A 50 11.63 4.59 -12.91
N ASN A 51 10.37 4.62 -13.36
CA ASN A 51 9.90 5.55 -14.37
C ASN A 51 8.44 5.98 -14.13
N LEU A 52 8.25 7.17 -13.54
CA LEU A 52 6.93 7.79 -13.40
C LEU A 52 6.76 9.04 -14.27
N SER A 53 7.45 9.15 -15.42
CA SER A 53 7.30 10.33 -16.30
C SER A 53 5.85 10.60 -16.71
N SER A 54 5.02 9.56 -16.64
CA SER A 54 3.56 9.59 -16.70
C SER A 54 3.00 8.44 -15.86
N LEU A 55 1.78 8.60 -15.34
CA LEU A 55 1.02 7.52 -14.72
C LEU A 55 0.79 6.33 -15.69
N PRO A 56 0.63 5.10 -15.17
CA PRO A 56 0.38 3.90 -15.98
C PRO A 56 -0.94 3.98 -16.74
N LYS A 57 -0.95 3.41 -17.95
CA LYS A 57 -2.09 3.34 -18.87
C LYS A 57 -2.21 1.95 -19.48
N THR A 58 -3.40 1.62 -20.01
CA THR A 58 -3.62 0.33 -20.69
C THR A 58 -2.67 0.11 -21.88
N THR A 59 -2.23 1.18 -22.54
CA THR A 59 -1.25 1.11 -23.65
C THR A 59 0.17 0.74 -23.21
N ASP A 60 0.46 0.71 -21.91
CA ASP A 60 1.75 0.29 -21.35
C ASP A 60 1.86 -1.25 -21.21
N GLY A 61 0.86 -2.00 -21.69
CA GLY A 61 0.85 -3.46 -21.56
C GLY A 61 0.41 -3.94 -20.17
N ILE A 62 -0.28 -3.09 -19.42
CA ILE A 62 -0.94 -3.42 -18.16
C ILE A 62 -2.41 -3.72 -18.50
N PRO A 63 -2.85 -4.99 -18.45
CA PRO A 63 -4.17 -5.37 -18.95
C PRO A 63 -5.30 -4.93 -18.02
N GLU A 64 -5.03 -4.70 -16.74
CA GLU A 64 -6.03 -4.35 -15.76
C GLU A 64 -6.42 -2.85 -15.76
N ALA A 65 -7.65 -2.57 -15.32
CA ALA A 65 -8.23 -1.22 -15.34
C ALA A 65 -7.68 -0.31 -14.23
N TYR A 66 -7.09 -0.89 -13.18
CA TYR A 66 -6.57 -0.17 -12.02
C TYR A 66 -5.19 -0.69 -11.63
N VAL A 67 -4.36 0.22 -11.13
CA VAL A 67 -3.03 -0.04 -10.58
C VAL A 67 -2.89 0.69 -9.26
N ASP A 68 -2.36 0.01 -8.26
CA ASP A 68 -2.10 0.60 -6.95
C ASP A 68 -0.61 0.62 -6.64
N TYR A 69 -0.12 1.76 -6.14
CA TYR A 69 1.18 1.92 -5.50
C TYR A 69 0.96 1.90 -3.99
N LEU A 70 1.29 0.79 -3.36
CA LEU A 70 0.89 0.48 -1.98
C LEU A 70 2.12 0.33 -1.08
N THR A 71 2.04 0.79 0.16
CA THR A 71 2.97 0.37 1.21
C THR A 71 2.17 -0.11 2.41
N SER A 72 2.56 -1.26 2.97
CA SER A 72 1.98 -1.82 4.18
C SER A 72 3.00 -1.97 5.29
N TRP A 73 2.54 -1.95 6.54
CA TRP A 73 3.40 -2.09 7.72
C TRP A 73 2.62 -2.62 8.92
N ASN A 74 3.34 -3.16 9.89
CA ASN A 74 2.81 -3.56 11.17
C ASN A 74 3.19 -2.53 12.23
N TYR A 75 2.24 -2.14 13.07
CA TYR A 75 2.51 -1.37 14.27
C TYR A 75 1.81 -2.00 15.47
N HIS A 76 2.57 -2.25 16.53
CA HIS A 76 2.04 -2.73 17.80
C HIS A 76 1.76 -1.54 18.72
N ILE A 77 0.49 -1.29 19.02
CA ILE A 77 0.09 -0.25 19.98
C ILE A 77 0.48 -0.72 21.39
N PRO A 78 1.41 -0.04 22.10
CA PRO A 78 1.89 -0.49 23.39
C PRO A 78 0.77 -0.61 24.43
N GLY A 79 0.79 -1.70 25.21
CA GLY A 79 -0.16 -1.93 26.30
C GLY A 79 -1.56 -2.36 25.86
N ASN A 80 -1.83 -2.39 24.56
CA ASN A 80 -3.07 -2.92 24.04
C ASN A 80 -2.98 -4.47 24.02
N THR A 81 -4.08 -5.16 24.35
CA THR A 81 -4.16 -6.63 24.35
C THR A 81 -5.03 -7.10 23.19
N GLN A 82 -4.85 -8.35 22.74
CA GLN A 82 -5.56 -8.91 21.57
C GLN A 82 -7.10 -8.84 21.67
N ALA A 83 -7.63 -8.57 22.86
CA ALA A 83 -9.06 -8.51 23.15
C ALA A 83 -9.81 -7.34 22.47
N ASN A 84 -9.12 -6.25 22.14
CA ASN A 84 -9.69 -5.12 21.38
C ASN A 84 -8.87 -4.95 20.09
N TYR A 85 -9.56 -4.61 18.99
CA TYR A 85 -9.17 -4.74 17.58
C TYR A 85 -7.90 -4.01 17.09
N ASP A 86 -6.98 -3.64 17.96
CA ASP A 86 -5.92 -2.68 17.64
C ASP A 86 -4.55 -2.98 18.24
N SER A 87 -4.29 -4.19 18.74
CA SER A 87 -3.02 -4.46 19.44
C SER A 87 -2.09 -5.44 18.74
N THR A 88 -2.59 -6.50 18.10
CA THR A 88 -1.72 -7.56 17.57
C THR A 88 -2.24 -8.07 16.22
N GLY A 89 -1.49 -7.79 15.15
CA GLY A 89 -1.74 -8.32 13.80
C GLY A 89 -2.38 -7.37 12.79
N ASN A 90 -2.54 -6.08 13.11
CA ASN A 90 -2.96 -5.08 12.13
C ASN A 90 -1.83 -4.80 11.14
N ILE A 91 -2.12 -5.07 9.88
CA ILE A 91 -1.29 -4.64 8.75
C ILE A 91 -1.95 -3.37 8.23
N TYR A 92 -1.45 -2.23 8.66
CA TYR A 92 -1.83 -0.94 8.14
C TYR A 92 -1.26 -0.78 6.73
N TYR A 93 -1.91 0.04 5.91
CA TYR A 93 -1.39 0.38 4.59
C TYR A 93 -1.84 1.77 4.17
N ALA A 94 -1.19 2.26 3.14
CA ALA A 94 -1.67 3.35 2.31
C ALA A 94 -1.35 3.03 0.84
N TYR A 95 -2.20 3.50 -0.06
CA TYR A 95 -1.94 3.38 -1.49
C TYR A 95 -2.42 4.59 -2.30
N LEU A 96 -1.81 4.78 -3.47
CA LEU A 96 -2.34 5.55 -4.59
C LEU A 96 -2.90 4.57 -5.62
N GLU A 97 -4.17 4.69 -5.96
CA GLU A 97 -4.82 3.95 -7.04
C GLU A 97 -4.92 4.84 -8.28
N VAL A 98 -4.62 4.23 -9.43
CA VAL A 98 -4.64 4.87 -10.75
C VAL A 98 -5.62 4.12 -11.63
N ASN A 99 -6.62 4.82 -12.16
CA ASN A 99 -7.44 4.29 -13.24
C ASN A 99 -6.68 4.37 -14.56
N THR A 100 -6.30 3.24 -15.13
CA THR A 100 -5.40 3.16 -16.31
C THR A 100 -6.05 3.65 -17.61
N ALA A 101 -7.38 3.77 -17.65
CA ALA A 101 -8.10 4.29 -18.81
C ALA A 101 -8.18 5.83 -18.82
N THR A 102 -8.29 6.47 -17.65
CA THR A 102 -8.54 7.91 -17.52
C THR A 102 -7.34 8.69 -16.98
N GLY A 103 -6.42 8.01 -16.29
CA GLY A 103 -5.35 8.63 -15.51
C GLY A 103 -5.84 9.31 -14.22
N ALA A 104 -7.10 9.11 -13.83
CA ALA A 104 -7.62 9.58 -12.56
C ALA A 104 -6.92 8.86 -11.40
N VAL A 105 -6.69 9.58 -10.30
CA VAL A 105 -6.05 9.04 -9.11
C VAL A 105 -6.89 9.24 -7.87
N THR A 106 -6.85 8.25 -6.99
CA THR A 106 -7.44 8.25 -5.65
C THR A 106 -6.41 7.69 -4.67
N ALA A 107 -6.48 8.08 -3.41
CA ALA A 107 -5.58 7.56 -2.40
C ALA A 107 -6.35 7.21 -1.14
N PHE A 108 -6.00 6.08 -0.55
CA PHE A 108 -6.64 5.58 0.65
C PHE A 108 -5.62 5.02 1.63
N ASP A 109 -5.97 5.04 2.92
CA ASP A 109 -5.37 4.20 3.94
C ASP A 109 -6.37 3.20 4.51
N GLY A 110 -5.86 2.32 5.36
CA GLY A 110 -6.69 1.42 6.14
C GLY A 110 -5.90 0.34 6.84
N ASN A 111 -6.63 -0.70 7.24
CA ASN A 111 -6.08 -1.94 7.78
C ASN A 111 -6.62 -3.12 6.99
N THR A 112 -5.76 -4.10 6.71
CA THR A 112 -6.06 -5.20 5.80
C THR A 112 -7.31 -5.99 6.17
N CYS A 113 -7.92 -6.59 5.15
CA CYS A 113 -9.06 -7.48 5.28
C CYS A 113 -8.76 -8.81 4.59
N THR A 114 -9.65 -9.78 4.73
CA THR A 114 -9.55 -11.06 4.04
C THR A 114 -10.70 -11.26 3.06
N ILE A 115 -10.48 -11.99 1.96
CA ILE A 115 -11.59 -12.49 1.16
C ILE A 115 -12.17 -13.74 1.81
N ALA A 116 -13.50 -13.80 1.91
CA ALA A 116 -14.21 -14.96 2.45
C ALA A 116 -14.14 -16.12 1.45
N SER A 117 -13.18 -17.01 1.66
CA SER A 117 -12.98 -18.19 0.83
C SER A 117 -12.84 -19.44 1.70
N THR A 118 -13.18 -20.59 1.11
CA THR A 118 -13.17 -21.86 1.82
C THR A 118 -11.77 -22.45 1.97
N HIS A 119 -10.80 -22.11 1.10
CA HIS A 119 -9.54 -22.88 1.04
C HIS A 119 -8.24 -22.09 0.72
N PRO A 120 -8.25 -20.88 0.11
CA PRO A 120 -7.16 -19.91 0.36
C PRO A 120 -7.64 -18.57 0.94
N LYS A 121 -7.00 -18.09 2.02
CA LYS A 121 -7.24 -16.72 2.55
C LYS A 121 -6.37 -15.73 1.79
N TYR A 122 -7.00 -14.74 1.15
CA TYR A 122 -6.31 -13.63 0.51
C TYR A 122 -6.35 -12.41 1.42
N LEU A 123 -5.19 -11.81 1.65
CA LEU A 123 -5.09 -10.50 2.30
C LEU A 123 -5.37 -9.43 1.25
N VAL A 124 -6.25 -8.48 1.55
CA VAL A 124 -6.65 -7.41 0.64
C VAL A 124 -6.60 -6.04 1.30
N TYR A 125 -6.53 -5.00 0.46
CA TYR A 125 -6.26 -3.61 0.84
C TYR A 125 -7.38 -2.66 0.37
N PRO A 126 -8.61 -2.76 0.89
CA PRO A 126 -9.72 -1.96 0.39
C PRO A 126 -9.55 -0.45 0.67
N GLY A 127 -10.10 0.44 -0.14
CA GLY A 127 -10.03 1.88 0.14
C GLY A 127 -10.96 2.25 1.29
N GLN A 128 -10.46 2.30 2.51
CA GLN A 128 -11.29 2.52 3.70
C GLN A 128 -11.47 4.01 3.99
N LYS A 129 -10.37 4.76 4.05
CA LYS A 129 -10.41 6.19 4.36
C LYS A 129 -9.62 6.98 3.32
N PRO A 130 -10.22 8.01 2.69
CA PRO A 130 -9.51 8.81 1.70
C PRO A 130 -8.41 9.64 2.37
N ILE A 131 -7.25 9.69 1.73
CA ILE A 131 -6.09 10.46 2.20
C ILE A 131 -5.61 11.44 1.13
N GLN A 132 -4.75 12.38 1.53
CA GLN A 132 -4.05 13.23 0.58
C GLN A 132 -2.84 12.50 0.01
N SER A 133 -2.52 12.78 -1.25
CA SER A 133 -1.31 12.29 -1.91
C SER A 133 -0.67 13.38 -2.76
N HIS A 134 0.60 13.18 -3.10
CA HIS A 134 1.32 13.98 -4.06
C HIS A 134 2.10 13.07 -5.01
N VAL A 135 1.97 13.32 -6.31
CA VAL A 135 2.70 12.59 -7.36
C VAL A 135 3.64 13.57 -8.05
N ASP A 136 4.93 13.30 -7.96
CA ASP A 136 5.99 14.00 -8.67
C ASP A 136 6.53 13.11 -9.78
N THR A 137 5.91 13.23 -10.95
CA THR A 137 6.29 12.47 -12.15
C THR A 137 7.69 12.82 -12.67
N SER A 138 8.23 13.99 -12.33
CA SER A 138 9.55 14.43 -12.78
C SER A 138 10.69 13.77 -12.01
N HIS A 139 10.43 13.35 -10.78
CA HIS A 139 11.41 12.67 -9.91
C HIS A 139 11.05 11.21 -9.62
N GLY A 140 9.93 10.71 -10.14
CA GLY A 140 9.50 9.34 -9.89
C GLY A 140 9.01 9.12 -8.47
N VAL A 141 8.40 10.11 -7.83
CA VAL A 141 8.04 10.05 -6.40
C VAL A 141 6.53 10.08 -6.22
N ILE A 142 6.04 9.24 -5.31
CA ILE A 142 4.66 9.25 -4.81
C ILE A 142 4.74 9.39 -3.29
N ASP A 143 4.11 10.44 -2.75
CA ASP A 143 3.96 10.66 -1.31
C ASP A 143 2.48 10.45 -0.92
N LEU A 144 2.22 9.70 0.14
CA LEU A 144 0.90 9.48 0.73
C LEU A 144 0.90 10.00 2.17
N TYR A 145 -0.08 10.85 2.49
CA TYR A 145 -0.15 11.53 3.78
C TYR A 145 -1.21 10.90 4.68
N VAL A 146 -0.79 9.98 5.54
CA VAL A 146 -1.65 9.12 6.37
C VAL A 146 -1.86 9.74 7.75
N PRO A 147 -3.08 10.09 8.17
CA PRO A 147 -3.33 10.57 9.54
C PRO A 147 -2.92 9.54 10.60
N LEU A 148 -2.17 9.96 11.62
CA LEU A 148 -1.74 9.03 12.68
C LEU A 148 -2.91 8.38 13.41
N GLY A 149 -4.03 9.10 13.55
CA GLY A 149 -5.27 8.60 14.14
C GLY A 149 -5.84 7.37 13.42
N ASP A 150 -5.53 7.20 12.14
CA ASP A 150 -6.04 6.09 11.34
C ASP A 150 -5.21 4.81 11.49
N VAL A 151 -3.98 4.93 11.99
CA VAL A 151 -2.98 3.84 12.02
C VAL A 151 -2.42 3.58 13.42
N GLY A 152 -3.27 3.72 14.44
CA GLY A 152 -2.93 3.40 15.82
C GLY A 152 -2.11 4.46 16.56
N SER A 153 -1.95 5.64 15.95
CA SER A 153 -1.25 6.81 16.53
C SER A 153 0.18 6.55 17.02
N PRO A 154 1.08 5.99 16.17
CA PRO A 154 2.45 5.73 16.58
C PRO A 154 3.18 7.03 16.92
N PRO A 155 3.77 7.16 18.13
CA PRO A 155 4.51 8.35 18.52
C PRO A 155 5.90 8.42 17.86
N VAL A 156 6.59 9.55 18.03
CA VAL A 156 8.03 9.65 17.73
C VAL A 156 8.79 8.54 18.47
N GLY A 157 9.70 7.86 17.77
CA GLY A 157 10.47 6.73 18.28
C GLY A 157 9.74 5.38 18.16
N ALA A 158 8.47 5.37 17.72
CA ALA A 158 7.77 4.12 17.43
C ALA A 158 8.45 3.35 16.29
N THR A 159 8.39 2.03 16.39
CA THR A 159 8.91 1.12 15.36
C THR A 159 7.77 0.58 14.51
N LEU A 160 7.85 0.80 13.20
CA LEU A 160 7.01 0.15 12.21
C LEU A 160 7.77 -1.04 11.64
N TYR A 161 7.15 -2.23 11.68
CA TYR A 161 7.76 -3.49 11.29
C TYR A 161 7.24 -3.97 9.94
N SER A 162 8.08 -4.75 9.25
CA SER A 162 7.75 -5.37 7.96
C SER A 162 7.18 -4.36 6.97
N VAL A 163 7.73 -3.14 6.96
CA VAL A 163 7.33 -2.11 6.01
C VAL A 163 7.69 -2.61 4.63
N THR A 164 6.69 -2.73 3.75
CA THR A 164 6.84 -3.38 2.45
C THR A 164 6.03 -2.61 1.41
N ALA A 165 6.68 -2.17 0.34
CA ALA A 165 6.02 -1.54 -0.79
C ALA A 165 5.65 -2.59 -1.85
N HIS A 166 4.55 -2.35 -2.56
CA HIS A 166 4.05 -3.22 -3.62
C HIS A 166 3.49 -2.35 -4.75
N THR A 167 3.60 -2.83 -5.97
CA THR A 167 2.71 -2.42 -7.05
C THR A 167 1.82 -3.57 -7.45
N VAL A 168 0.53 -3.28 -7.59
CA VAL A 168 -0.46 -4.29 -7.93
C VAL A 168 -1.41 -3.76 -8.99
N SER A 169 -2.07 -4.66 -9.70
CA SER A 169 -3.14 -4.31 -10.64
C SER A 169 -4.41 -5.11 -10.37
N GLN A 170 -5.56 -4.57 -10.78
CA GLN A 170 -6.87 -5.15 -10.48
C GLN A 170 -7.96 -4.70 -11.46
N ALA A 171 -8.98 -5.56 -11.63
CA ALA A 171 -10.00 -5.38 -12.66
C ALA A 171 -11.02 -4.27 -12.35
N ALA A 172 -11.21 -3.92 -11.08
CA ALA A 172 -12.11 -2.86 -10.63
C ALA A 172 -11.44 -2.07 -9.49
N PRO A 173 -11.96 -0.90 -9.08
CA PRO A 173 -11.35 -0.13 -8.00
C PRO A 173 -11.24 -0.96 -6.72
N ALA A 174 -10.16 -0.78 -5.95
CA ALA A 174 -10.02 -1.26 -4.57
C ALA A 174 -10.81 -0.41 -3.57
N GLY A 175 -11.34 0.75 -3.96
CA GLY A 175 -12.09 1.61 -3.03
C GLY A 175 -13.07 2.58 -3.69
N PRO A 176 -13.95 3.21 -2.88
CA PRO A 176 -14.07 3.04 -1.44
C PRO A 176 -14.84 1.76 -1.04
N PHE A 177 -14.29 0.97 -0.11
CA PHE A 177 -14.97 -0.18 0.51
C PHE A 177 -14.73 -0.24 2.02
N THR A 178 -15.67 -0.82 2.76
CA THR A 178 -15.56 -1.02 4.21
C THR A 178 -15.61 -2.50 4.55
N CYS A 179 -14.76 -2.94 5.48
CA CYS A 179 -14.71 -4.33 5.92
C CYS A 179 -15.61 -4.57 7.13
N THR A 180 -16.89 -4.26 6.98
CA THR A 180 -17.85 -4.32 8.10
C THR A 180 -18.28 -5.73 8.48
N THR A 181 -18.05 -6.71 7.61
CA THR A 181 -18.51 -8.09 7.83
C THR A 181 -17.39 -8.91 8.46
N ARG A 182 -17.71 -9.64 9.55
CA ARG A 182 -16.77 -10.56 10.22
C ARG A 182 -17.15 -12.01 10.00
N ASP A 183 -16.17 -12.87 9.78
CA ASP A 183 -16.42 -14.32 9.81
C ASP A 183 -16.53 -14.85 11.25
N ALA A 184 -16.92 -16.12 11.39
CA ALA A 184 -17.04 -16.78 12.69
C ALA A 184 -15.72 -16.87 13.49
N ASN A 185 -14.59 -16.60 12.85
CA ASN A 185 -13.26 -16.57 13.46
C ASN A 185 -12.81 -15.13 13.79
N GLY A 186 -13.66 -14.13 13.58
CA GLY A 186 -13.35 -12.73 13.83
C GLY A 186 -12.49 -12.04 12.78
N ASN A 187 -12.34 -12.60 11.57
CA ASN A 187 -11.59 -11.94 10.49
C ASN A 187 -12.48 -10.94 9.74
N ASN A 188 -11.94 -9.75 9.47
CA ASN A 188 -12.58 -8.74 8.62
C ASN A 188 -12.69 -9.26 7.19
N GLN A 189 -13.87 -9.17 6.57
CA GLN A 189 -14.12 -9.64 5.22
C GLN A 189 -14.24 -8.47 4.24
N ASP A 190 -13.53 -8.57 3.12
CA ASP A 190 -13.78 -7.73 1.95
C ASP A 190 -14.89 -8.36 1.10
N PRO A 191 -16.05 -7.69 0.97
CA PRO A 191 -17.15 -8.19 0.14
C PRO A 191 -16.86 -8.10 -1.36
N SER A 192 -15.83 -7.36 -1.80
CA SER A 192 -15.52 -7.19 -3.22
C SER A 192 -15.03 -8.50 -3.87
N GLY A 193 -14.35 -9.35 -3.10
CA GLY A 193 -13.74 -10.58 -3.59
C GLY A 193 -12.63 -10.35 -4.62
N GLN A 194 -12.12 -9.12 -4.74
CA GLN A 194 -11.12 -8.77 -5.74
C GLN A 194 -9.73 -9.21 -5.34
N VAL A 195 -9.13 -10.06 -6.17
CA VAL A 195 -7.71 -10.43 -6.07
C VAL A 195 -6.92 -9.50 -6.98
N PHE A 196 -5.76 -9.06 -6.51
CA PHE A 196 -4.84 -8.23 -7.26
C PHE A 196 -3.68 -9.06 -7.81
N ASN A 197 -3.14 -8.62 -8.94
CA ASN A 197 -1.91 -9.17 -9.53
C ASN A 197 -0.74 -8.32 -9.07
N VAL A 198 0.22 -8.92 -8.37
CA VAL A 198 1.44 -8.21 -7.94
C VAL A 198 2.38 -8.11 -9.12
N TYR A 199 2.93 -6.91 -9.34
CA TYR A 199 4.03 -6.68 -10.28
C TYR A 199 5.34 -6.62 -9.54
N ASP A 200 5.37 -5.83 -8.47
CA ASP A 200 6.58 -5.59 -7.71
C ASP A 200 6.34 -5.65 -6.22
N LYS A 201 7.38 -6.01 -5.48
CA LYS A 201 7.38 -6.11 -4.04
C LYS A 201 8.77 -5.85 -3.48
N SER A 202 8.87 -4.78 -2.70
CA SER A 202 10.13 -4.42 -2.09
C SER A 202 10.58 -5.40 -1.02
N ALA A 203 11.89 -5.43 -0.75
CA ALA A 203 12.38 -6.03 0.48
C ALA A 203 11.73 -5.37 1.71
N ALA A 204 11.33 -6.18 2.69
CA ALA A 204 10.74 -5.68 3.93
C ALA A 204 11.80 -5.01 4.81
N TYR A 205 11.46 -3.87 5.42
CA TYR A 205 12.35 -3.16 6.33
C TYR A 205 11.66 -2.73 7.62
N THR A 206 12.45 -2.24 8.56
CA THR A 206 11.98 -1.64 9.80
C THR A 206 12.17 -0.13 9.75
N SER A 207 11.13 0.64 10.05
CA SER A 207 11.22 2.09 10.18
C SER A 207 11.09 2.52 11.63
N ILE A 208 11.96 3.41 12.09
CA ILE A 208 11.85 4.07 13.39
C ILE A 208 11.40 5.51 13.14
N LEU A 209 10.22 5.85 13.63
CA LEU A 209 9.62 7.16 13.41
C LEU A 209 10.46 8.26 14.03
N SER A 210 10.80 9.27 13.24
CA SER A 210 11.59 10.42 13.66
C SER A 210 10.92 11.71 13.19
N ALA A 211 10.90 12.72 14.06
CA ALA A 211 10.35 14.04 13.75
C ALA A 211 11.32 14.93 12.94
N LYS A 212 12.45 14.40 12.47
CA LYS A 212 13.50 15.15 11.78
C LYS A 212 13.73 14.62 10.36
N SER A 213 13.99 15.54 9.44
CA SER A 213 14.43 15.25 8.07
C SER A 213 15.86 14.75 8.04
#